data_AF-A0A357MHC6-F1
#
_entry.id   AF-A0A357MHC6-F1
#
_cell.length_a   1.000
_cell.length_b   1.000
_cell.length_c   1.000
_cell.angle_alpha   90.00
_cell.angle_beta   90.00
_cell.angle_gamma   90.00
#
_symmetry.space_group_name_H-M   'P 1'
#
loop_
_entity.id
_entity.type
_entity.pdbx_description
1 polymer ?
#
loop_
_entity_poly.entity_id
_entity_poly.type
_entity_poly.pdbx_seq_one_letter_code
_entity_poly.pdbx_strand_id
1 'polypeptide(L)'
;MKPLRLVFALLLALGTPVWAQNYPALHDVTGVSPDDVLNVRAAPDAGAVKLDTLTPDATGIEVVAEQDGWGLINTGERSGWASLRHLERRDKGTYPLSRHLSCAGTEPFWSLDIDQAGGAVFTVPAGTDQHFETKSLVPAEGRTDRFALLGPDATLTGTLHRMRCSDGMSDRAYGLDIDLVIRDTEGRRVLAGCCTLQAN
;
A
#
# COMPACT_ATOMS: atom_id res chain seq x y z
N MET A 1 -53.53 18.29 39.04
CA MET A 1 -52.79 18.18 37.77
C MET A 1 -51.40 18.79 37.96
N LYS A 2 -50.35 17.97 38.13
CA LYS A 2 -48.95 18.42 38.27
C LYS A 2 -48.20 18.00 37.00
N PRO A 3 -47.46 18.89 36.31
CA PRO A 3 -46.82 18.54 35.04
C PRO A 3 -45.58 17.68 35.28
N LEU A 4 -45.58 16.52 34.62
CA LEU A 4 -44.49 15.57 34.54
C LEU A 4 -43.30 16.21 33.82
N ARG A 5 -42.18 16.40 34.52
CA ARG A 5 -40.91 16.85 33.92
C ARG A 5 -40.24 15.65 33.26
N LEU A 6 -40.34 15.56 31.93
CA LEU A 6 -39.59 14.62 31.12
C LEU A 6 -38.12 15.07 31.09
N VAL A 7 -37.23 14.32 31.73
CA VAL A 7 -35.78 14.51 31.61
C VAL A 7 -35.32 13.75 30.36
N PHE A 8 -35.06 14.48 29.28
CA PHE A 8 -34.51 13.92 28.04
C PHE A 8 -32.99 13.79 28.23
N ALA A 9 -32.52 12.59 28.56
CA ALA A 9 -31.09 12.29 28.63
C ALA A 9 -30.52 12.17 27.21
N LEU A 10 -29.87 13.24 26.75
CA LEU A 10 -29.17 13.28 25.47
C LEU A 10 -27.86 12.47 25.59
N LEU A 11 -27.87 11.20 25.17
CA LEU A 11 -26.65 10.41 24.97
C LEU A 11 -25.88 11.00 23.77
N LEU A 12 -24.92 11.89 24.07
CA LEU A 12 -23.87 12.29 23.15
C LEU A 12 -22.92 11.10 22.94
N ALA A 13 -23.14 10.32 21.88
CA ALA A 13 -22.17 9.35 21.40
C ALA A 13 -20.93 10.13 20.91
N LEU A 14 -19.89 10.18 21.74
CA LEU A 14 -18.54 10.58 21.36
C LEU A 14 -17.97 9.52 20.41
N GLY A 15 -18.41 9.56 19.15
CA GLY A 15 -17.71 8.83 18.08
C GLY A 15 -16.33 9.45 17.94
N THR A 16 -15.29 8.73 18.34
CA THR A 16 -13.93 9.12 17.95
C THR A 16 -13.90 9.11 16.43
N PRO A 17 -13.36 10.14 15.78
CA PRO A 17 -13.16 10.07 14.34
C PRO A 17 -12.33 8.80 14.08
N VAL A 18 -12.89 7.87 13.32
CA VAL A 18 -12.07 6.81 12.72
C VAL A 18 -11.23 7.55 11.70
N TRP A 19 -9.97 7.77 12.02
CA TRP A 19 -9.02 8.29 11.04
C TRP A 19 -8.90 7.19 10.00
N ALA A 20 -9.60 7.33 8.89
CA ALA A 20 -9.40 6.49 7.72
C ALA A 20 -7.91 6.63 7.36
N GLN A 21 -7.12 5.63 7.75
CA GLN A 21 -5.70 5.64 7.48
C GLN A 21 -5.50 5.50 5.97
N ASN A 22 -4.70 6.38 5.37
CA ASN A 22 -4.36 6.26 3.96
C ASN A 22 -3.46 5.03 3.76
N TYR A 23 -4.02 3.96 3.19
CA TYR A 23 -3.31 2.75 2.79
C TYR A 23 -3.01 2.74 1.28
N PRO A 24 -1.95 2.05 0.80
CA PRO A 24 -1.05 1.21 1.59
C PRO A 24 -0.06 1.99 2.47
N ALA A 25 0.50 1.30 3.47
CA ALA A 25 1.55 1.81 4.33
C ALA A 25 2.36 0.67 4.98
N LEU A 26 3.66 0.91 5.21
CA LEU A 26 4.54 -0.06 5.87
C LEU A 26 4.32 -0.05 7.39
N HIS A 27 4.38 -1.22 8.00
CA HIS A 27 4.20 -1.45 9.44
C HIS A 27 5.24 -2.45 9.96
N ASP A 28 5.45 -2.43 11.27
CA ASP A 28 6.26 -3.40 12.01
C ASP A 28 5.42 -4.12 13.04
N VAL A 29 5.74 -5.39 13.29
CA VAL A 29 5.11 -6.13 14.38
C VAL A 29 5.54 -5.54 15.72
N THR A 30 4.56 -5.35 16.61
CA THR A 30 4.78 -4.84 17.97
C THR A 30 3.87 -5.52 18.97
N GLY A 31 4.28 -5.56 20.24
CA GLY A 31 3.46 -6.09 21.34
C GLY A 31 3.12 -7.58 21.23
N VAL A 32 3.94 -8.36 20.52
CA VAL A 32 3.88 -9.84 20.47
C VAL A 32 5.05 -10.39 21.28
N SER A 33 4.79 -11.40 22.12
CA SER A 33 5.83 -12.02 22.95
C SER A 33 6.89 -12.69 22.08
N PRO A 34 8.18 -12.73 22.49
CA PRO A 34 9.24 -13.40 21.71
C PRO A 34 9.02 -14.89 21.42
N ASP A 35 8.19 -15.56 22.22
CA ASP A 35 7.80 -16.97 22.08
C ASP A 35 6.41 -17.17 21.44
N ASP A 36 5.79 -16.10 20.94
CA ASP A 36 4.50 -16.11 20.26
C ASP A 36 4.63 -15.62 18.80
N VAL A 37 3.52 -15.58 18.07
CA VAL A 37 3.44 -15.13 16.67
C VAL A 37 2.20 -14.29 16.43
N LEU A 38 2.30 -13.34 15.48
CA LEU A 38 1.13 -12.65 14.97
C LEU A 38 0.49 -13.48 13.86
N ASN A 39 -0.75 -13.92 14.08
CA ASN A 39 -1.48 -14.73 13.11
C ASN A 39 -2.04 -13.89 11.96
N VAL A 40 -1.88 -14.38 10.74
CA VAL A 40 -2.52 -13.87 9.52
C VAL A 40 -3.69 -14.78 9.19
N ARG A 41 -4.88 -14.22 9.01
CA ARG A 41 -6.15 -14.96 8.96
C ARG A 41 -6.92 -14.75 7.67
N ALA A 42 -7.81 -15.70 7.36
CA ALA A 42 -8.61 -15.66 6.13
C ALA A 42 -9.67 -14.56 6.10
N ALA A 43 -10.09 -14.06 7.26
CA ALA A 43 -11.06 -12.98 7.42
C ALA A 43 -10.62 -12.06 8.59
N PRO A 44 -11.14 -10.82 8.66
CA PRO A 44 -10.86 -9.88 9.76
C PRO A 44 -11.59 -10.31 11.04
N ASP A 45 -11.28 -11.51 11.53
CA ASP A 45 -11.90 -12.17 12.67
C ASP A 45 -10.86 -13.05 13.38
N ALA A 46 -10.81 -12.94 14.71
CA ALA A 46 -9.92 -13.74 15.55
C ALA A 46 -10.23 -15.24 15.52
N GLY A 47 -11.47 -15.62 15.17
CA GLY A 47 -11.88 -17.02 14.98
C GLY A 47 -11.59 -17.59 13.59
N ALA A 48 -11.26 -16.74 12.61
CA ALA A 48 -11.04 -17.18 11.23
C ALA A 48 -9.81 -18.08 11.08
N VAL A 49 -9.83 -18.93 10.05
CA VAL A 49 -8.74 -19.85 9.72
C VAL A 49 -7.40 -19.11 9.64
N LYS A 50 -6.40 -19.65 10.31
CA LYS A 50 -5.01 -19.16 10.22
C LYS A 50 -4.44 -19.55 8.87
N LEU A 51 -4.04 -18.55 8.09
CA LEU A 51 -3.37 -18.74 6.80
C LEU A 51 -1.86 -18.73 6.95
N ASP A 52 -1.34 -17.86 7.80
CA ASP A 52 0.10 -17.63 7.95
C ASP A 52 0.43 -17.03 9.33
N THR A 53 1.71 -16.78 9.58
CA THR A 53 2.21 -16.15 10.80
C THR A 53 3.35 -15.17 10.51
N LEU A 54 3.40 -14.08 11.25
CA LEU A 54 4.52 -13.14 11.30
C LEU A 54 5.29 -13.33 12.61
N THR A 55 6.62 -13.21 12.54
CA THR A 55 7.46 -13.24 13.75
C THR A 55 7.26 -11.97 14.58
N PRO A 56 7.54 -12.00 15.90
CA PRO A 56 7.39 -10.85 16.78
C PRO A 56 8.19 -9.60 16.38
N ASP A 57 9.26 -9.79 15.61
CA ASP A 57 10.19 -8.77 15.10
C ASP A 57 10.04 -8.54 13.58
N ALA A 58 9.00 -9.09 12.96
CA ALA A 58 8.78 -8.92 11.53
C ALA A 58 8.57 -7.44 11.20
N THR A 59 9.25 -7.00 10.15
CA THR A 59 9.37 -5.59 9.79
C THR A 59 8.99 -5.33 8.34
N GLY A 60 8.58 -4.11 8.03
CA GLY A 60 8.37 -3.69 6.64
C GLY A 60 7.14 -4.33 5.99
N ILE A 61 6.13 -4.65 6.78
CA ILE A 61 4.89 -5.27 6.33
C ILE A 61 4.03 -4.22 5.67
N GLU A 62 3.77 -4.37 4.38
CA GLU A 62 2.79 -3.54 3.68
C GLU A 62 1.38 -3.94 4.12
N VAL A 63 0.70 -3.03 4.80
CA VAL A 63 -0.76 -3.09 4.96
C VAL A 63 -1.38 -2.41 3.75
N VAL A 64 -2.14 -3.17 2.97
CA VAL A 64 -2.75 -2.78 1.70
C VAL A 64 -4.07 -2.05 1.91
N ALA A 65 -4.86 -2.52 2.88
CA ALA A 65 -6.16 -1.97 3.24
C ALA A 65 -6.46 -2.26 4.72
N GLU A 66 -7.47 -1.60 5.27
CA GLU A 66 -7.94 -1.82 6.63
C GLU A 66 -9.44 -2.04 6.67
N GLN A 67 -9.84 -2.85 7.65
CA GLN A 67 -11.24 -3.09 7.99
C GLN A 67 -11.35 -3.43 9.48
N ASP A 68 -12.06 -2.58 10.23
CA ASP A 68 -12.43 -2.80 11.63
C ASP A 68 -11.23 -3.19 12.54
N GLY A 69 -10.08 -2.53 12.34
CA GLY A 69 -8.86 -2.79 13.12
C GLY A 69 -8.04 -4.00 12.64
N TRP A 70 -8.35 -4.53 11.45
CA TRP A 70 -7.56 -5.53 10.76
C TRP A 70 -6.91 -4.95 9.51
N GLY A 71 -5.64 -5.26 9.31
CA GLY A 71 -4.88 -4.89 8.12
C GLY A 71 -4.85 -6.06 7.14
N LEU A 72 -5.25 -5.81 5.91
CA LEU A 72 -5.03 -6.74 4.81
C LEU A 72 -3.57 -6.65 4.36
N ILE A 73 -2.86 -7.76 4.41
CA ILE A 73 -1.44 -7.87 4.01
C ILE A 73 -1.29 -8.98 2.99
N ASN A 74 -0.20 -8.97 2.22
CA ASN A 74 0.16 -10.08 1.33
C ASN A 74 1.15 -11.02 2.02
N THR A 75 0.91 -12.33 1.95
CA THR A 75 1.89 -13.37 2.29
C THR A 75 2.01 -14.36 1.14
N GLY A 76 3.20 -14.45 0.52
CA GLY A 76 3.39 -15.17 -0.73
C GLY A 76 2.45 -14.69 -1.85
N GLU A 77 1.72 -15.62 -2.47
CA GLU A 77 0.83 -15.36 -3.61
C GLU A 77 -0.63 -15.03 -3.22
N ARG A 78 -0.89 -14.72 -1.95
CA ARG A 78 -2.25 -14.41 -1.47
C ARG A 78 -2.27 -13.32 -0.42
N SER A 79 -3.45 -12.76 -0.17
CA SER A 79 -3.68 -11.86 0.97
C SER A 79 -4.30 -12.53 2.19
N GLY A 80 -4.09 -11.92 3.36
CA GLY A 80 -4.75 -12.28 4.61
C GLY A 80 -4.79 -11.12 5.60
N TRP A 81 -5.48 -11.30 6.71
CA TRP A 81 -5.78 -10.26 7.69
C TRP A 81 -4.96 -10.44 8.97
N ALA A 82 -4.25 -9.40 9.38
CA ALA A 82 -3.52 -9.34 10.64
C ALA A 82 -4.11 -8.24 11.53
N SER A 83 -4.10 -8.42 12.85
CA SER A 83 -4.67 -7.42 13.77
C SER A 83 -3.77 -6.18 13.84
N LEU A 84 -4.31 -5.01 13.55
CA LEU A 84 -3.56 -3.74 13.56
C LEU A 84 -3.08 -3.33 14.95
N ARG A 85 -3.65 -3.89 16.02
CA ARG A 85 -3.16 -3.66 17.38
C ARG A 85 -1.70 -4.14 17.59
N HIS A 86 -1.24 -5.04 16.72
CA HIS A 86 0.12 -5.59 16.72
C HIS A 86 0.93 -5.14 15.51
N LEU A 87 0.45 -4.14 14.76
CA LEU A 87 1.15 -3.56 13.60
C LEU A 87 1.30 -2.06 13.82
N GLU A 88 2.51 -1.63 14.14
CA GLU A 88 2.85 -0.22 14.30
C GLU A 88 3.23 0.37 12.95
N ARG A 89 2.56 1.45 12.56
CA ARG A 89 2.82 2.12 11.28
C ARG A 89 4.20 2.76 11.28
N ARG A 90 5.00 2.45 10.25
CA ARG A 90 6.29 3.11 10.02
C ARG A 90 6.10 4.54 9.54
N ASP A 91 7.01 5.40 9.97
CA ASP A 91 7.17 6.71 9.34
C ASP A 91 7.70 6.52 7.91
N LYS A 92 7.04 7.18 6.96
CA LYS A 92 7.47 7.23 5.55
C LYS A 92 8.63 8.21 5.33
N GLY A 93 9.03 8.94 6.37
CA GLY A 93 10.07 9.95 6.34
C GLY A 93 9.68 11.12 5.44
N THR A 94 10.63 11.56 4.60
CA THR A 94 10.43 12.68 3.67
C THR A 94 9.69 12.29 2.38
N TYR A 95 9.33 11.02 2.20
CA TYR A 95 8.71 10.52 0.97
C TYR A 95 7.17 10.50 1.08
N PRO A 96 6.43 10.69 -0.03
CA PRO A 96 4.97 10.67 0.01
C PRO A 96 4.34 9.31 0.35
N LEU A 97 5.01 8.22 -0.03
CA LEU A 97 4.56 6.82 0.13
C LEU A 97 5.54 6.00 0.98
N SER A 98 6.68 5.62 0.40
CA SER A 98 7.84 4.93 0.98
C SER A 98 9.07 5.31 0.15
N ARG A 99 10.30 5.08 0.61
CA ARG A 99 11.48 5.37 -0.23
C ARG A 99 11.50 4.51 -1.50
N HIS A 100 11.25 3.21 -1.35
CA HIS A 100 11.26 2.25 -2.44
C HIS A 100 9.85 1.77 -2.79
N LEU A 101 9.55 1.65 -4.07
CA LEU A 101 8.33 1.05 -4.59
C LEU A 101 8.68 0.07 -5.70
N SER A 102 7.92 -1.01 -5.82
CA SER A 102 8.00 -1.93 -6.94
C SER A 102 6.64 -2.00 -7.62
N CYS A 103 6.62 -1.75 -8.92
CA CYS A 103 5.42 -1.79 -9.76
C CYS A 103 5.57 -2.84 -10.85
N ALA A 104 4.48 -3.48 -11.23
CA ALA A 104 4.48 -4.47 -12.31
C ALA A 104 3.15 -4.51 -13.08
N GLY A 105 3.23 -4.89 -14.35
CA GLY A 105 2.07 -5.23 -15.17
C GLY A 105 2.23 -6.63 -15.78
N THR A 106 1.10 -7.29 -16.05
CA THR A 106 1.08 -8.68 -16.51
C THR A 106 0.92 -8.83 -18.01
N GLU A 107 0.23 -7.92 -18.71
CA GLU A 107 0.19 -7.93 -20.18
C GLU A 107 0.22 -6.51 -20.77
N PRO A 108 1.33 -6.11 -21.43
CA PRO A 108 2.60 -6.85 -21.51
C PRO A 108 3.23 -7.02 -20.12
N PHE A 109 4.09 -8.02 -19.95
CA PHE A 109 4.86 -8.18 -18.72
C PHE A 109 5.94 -7.11 -18.61
N TRP A 110 5.99 -6.41 -17.48
CA TRP A 110 7.03 -5.43 -17.16
C TRP A 110 7.11 -5.21 -15.64
N SER A 111 8.25 -4.68 -15.17
CA SER A 111 8.42 -4.17 -13.82
C SER A 111 9.10 -2.80 -13.81
N LEU A 112 8.84 -2.03 -12.77
CA LEU A 112 9.48 -0.75 -12.49
C LEU A 112 9.79 -0.68 -10.99
N ASP A 113 11.07 -0.72 -10.65
CA ASP A 113 11.56 -0.48 -9.29
C ASP A 113 11.96 0.99 -9.16
N ILE A 114 11.41 1.68 -8.16
CA ILE A 114 11.56 3.11 -7.94
C ILE A 114 12.32 3.34 -6.63
N ASP A 115 13.47 4.01 -6.66
CA ASP A 115 14.09 4.65 -5.50
C ASP A 115 13.87 6.17 -5.58
N GLN A 116 13.00 6.68 -4.71
CA GLN A 116 12.69 8.11 -4.64
C GLN A 116 13.88 9.00 -4.24
N ALA A 117 15.03 8.41 -3.89
CA ALA A 117 16.29 9.12 -3.71
C ALA A 117 16.99 9.49 -5.02
N GLY A 118 16.60 8.93 -6.19
CA GLY A 118 17.19 9.39 -7.45
C GLY A 118 17.02 8.53 -8.69
N GLY A 119 16.33 7.38 -8.65
CA GLY A 119 16.41 6.44 -9.75
C GLY A 119 15.20 5.53 -9.90
N ALA A 120 15.01 5.01 -11.10
CA ALA A 120 14.10 3.92 -11.37
C ALA A 120 14.72 2.94 -12.38
N VAL A 121 14.39 1.66 -12.24
CA VAL A 121 14.84 0.59 -13.13
C VAL A 121 13.62 -0.05 -13.75
N PHE A 122 13.50 0.04 -15.07
CA PHE A 122 12.43 -0.58 -15.84
C PHE A 122 12.94 -1.84 -16.52
N THR A 123 12.21 -2.94 -16.36
CA THR A 123 12.58 -4.25 -16.88
C THR A 123 11.42 -4.85 -17.64
N VAL A 124 11.73 -5.51 -18.76
CA VAL A 124 10.81 -6.37 -19.51
C VAL A 124 11.43 -7.75 -19.68
N PRO A 125 10.64 -8.83 -19.75
CA PRO A 125 11.19 -10.16 -19.97
C PRO A 125 12.04 -10.22 -21.24
N ALA A 126 13.22 -10.83 -21.13
CA ALA A 126 14.22 -10.96 -22.21
C ALA A 126 14.73 -9.63 -22.83
N GLY A 127 14.44 -8.48 -22.20
CA GLY A 127 15.03 -7.19 -22.55
C GLY A 127 16.25 -6.83 -21.71
N THR A 128 16.83 -5.66 -21.99
CA THR A 128 17.87 -5.04 -21.14
C THR A 128 17.21 -4.05 -20.18
N ASP A 129 17.67 -4.02 -18.94
CA ASP A 129 17.21 -3.06 -17.94
C ASP A 129 17.46 -1.62 -18.40
N GLN A 130 16.43 -0.79 -18.25
CA GLN A 130 16.50 0.63 -18.57
C GLN A 130 16.53 1.43 -17.27
N HIS A 131 17.60 2.19 -17.09
CA HIS A 131 17.79 3.04 -15.91
C HIS A 131 17.33 4.46 -16.20
N PHE A 132 16.51 5.01 -15.32
CA PHE A 132 16.02 6.38 -15.38
C PHE A 132 16.45 7.13 -14.14
N GLU A 133 16.92 8.36 -14.30
CA GLU A 133 16.98 9.30 -13.18
C GLU A 133 15.55 9.75 -12.86
N THR A 134 15.14 9.62 -11.61
CA THR A 134 13.83 10.10 -11.16
C THR A 134 13.98 10.89 -9.87
N LYS A 135 12.97 11.71 -9.57
CA LYS A 135 12.88 12.42 -8.29
C LYS A 135 11.82 11.78 -7.40
N SER A 136 11.77 12.22 -6.15
CA SER A 136 10.65 11.93 -5.24
C SER A 136 9.30 12.20 -5.91
N LEU A 137 8.33 11.35 -5.61
CA LEU A 137 6.98 11.46 -6.13
C LEU A 137 6.40 12.84 -5.79
N VAL A 138 5.65 13.41 -6.74
CA VAL A 138 4.97 14.69 -6.54
C VAL A 138 3.51 14.39 -6.16
N PRO A 139 3.06 14.70 -4.92
CA PRO A 139 1.67 14.54 -4.55
C PRO A 139 0.79 15.53 -5.31
N ALA A 140 -0.44 15.13 -5.67
CA ALA A 140 -1.39 16.02 -6.31
C ALA A 140 -1.89 17.11 -5.37
N GLU A 141 -2.20 18.28 -5.93
CA GLU A 141 -2.85 19.36 -5.19
C GLU A 141 -4.30 18.98 -4.84
N GLY A 142 -4.69 19.18 -3.58
CA GLY A 142 -6.05 18.93 -3.10
C GLY A 142 -6.47 17.46 -3.04
N ARG A 143 -5.58 16.51 -3.36
CA ARG A 143 -5.87 15.07 -3.40
C ARG A 143 -4.72 14.24 -2.81
N THR A 144 -5.00 13.48 -1.76
CA THR A 144 -3.99 12.70 -1.01
C THR A 144 -3.74 11.29 -1.57
N ASP A 145 -4.47 10.93 -2.61
CA ASP A 145 -4.52 9.60 -3.21
C ASP A 145 -3.91 9.53 -4.62
N ARG A 146 -3.19 10.58 -5.04
CA ARG A 146 -2.68 10.77 -6.39
C ARG A 146 -1.24 11.29 -6.34
N PHE A 147 -0.34 10.70 -7.14
CA PHE A 147 1.08 11.02 -7.18
C PHE A 147 1.60 10.97 -8.61
N ALA A 148 2.60 11.80 -8.93
CA ALA A 148 3.32 11.75 -10.21
C ALA A 148 4.77 11.32 -10.03
N LEU A 149 5.23 10.44 -10.91
CA LEU A 149 6.63 10.06 -11.09
C LEU A 149 7.14 10.70 -12.39
N LEU A 150 8.27 11.39 -12.34
CA LEU A 150 8.81 12.13 -13.47
C LEU A 150 10.28 11.79 -13.69
N GLY A 151 10.62 11.35 -14.91
CA GLY A 151 11.98 11.27 -15.42
C GLY A 151 12.34 12.49 -16.29
N PRO A 152 13.63 12.67 -16.63
CA PRO A 152 14.10 13.76 -17.48
C PRO A 152 13.47 13.72 -18.87
N ASP A 153 13.22 14.89 -19.46
CA ASP A 153 12.69 15.06 -20.82
C ASP A 153 11.40 14.25 -21.14
N ALA A 154 10.62 13.93 -20.11
CA ALA A 154 9.44 13.07 -20.21
C ALA A 154 9.73 11.72 -20.91
N THR A 155 10.92 11.17 -20.67
CA THR A 155 11.30 9.79 -21.04
C THR A 155 10.54 8.76 -20.21
N LEU A 156 10.22 9.12 -18.98
CA LEU A 156 9.37 8.36 -18.06
C LEU A 156 8.40 9.31 -17.37
N THR A 157 7.12 8.98 -17.35
CA THR A 157 6.08 9.71 -16.62
C THR A 157 5.07 8.71 -16.10
N GLY A 158 4.89 8.64 -14.77
CA GLY A 158 3.92 7.76 -14.14
C GLY A 158 2.90 8.55 -13.32
N THR A 159 1.65 8.12 -13.31
CA THR A 159 0.64 8.56 -12.35
C THR A 159 0.26 7.39 -11.46
N LEU A 160 0.53 7.51 -10.16
CA LEU A 160 0.23 6.52 -9.16
C LEU A 160 -0.98 6.94 -8.32
N HIS A 161 -1.75 5.96 -7.91
CA HIS A 161 -3.07 6.17 -7.34
C HIS A 161 -3.28 5.23 -6.17
N ARG A 162 -3.75 5.73 -5.01
CA ARG A 162 -4.23 4.84 -3.92
C ARG A 162 -5.58 4.28 -4.32
N MET A 163 -5.58 3.07 -4.88
CA MET A 163 -6.76 2.37 -5.35
C MET A 163 -6.51 0.86 -5.30
N ARG A 164 -7.57 0.08 -5.16
CA ARG A 164 -7.48 -1.38 -5.30
C ARG A 164 -7.03 -1.73 -6.72
N CYS A 165 -5.98 -2.53 -6.80
CA CYS A 165 -5.42 -3.04 -8.04
C CYS A 165 -5.27 -4.57 -7.94
N SER A 166 -5.31 -5.25 -9.09
CA SER A 166 -5.09 -6.68 -9.21
C SER A 166 -4.20 -6.94 -10.43
N ASP A 167 -3.25 -7.85 -10.27
CA ASP A 167 -2.37 -8.31 -11.35
C ASP A 167 -3.06 -9.33 -12.28
N GLY A 168 -4.27 -9.79 -11.92
CA GLY A 168 -5.04 -10.78 -12.68
C GLY A 168 -4.46 -12.20 -12.67
N MET A 169 -3.38 -12.44 -11.92
CA MET A 169 -2.62 -13.69 -11.93
C MET A 169 -2.46 -14.32 -10.54
N SER A 170 -2.52 -13.52 -9.47
CA SER A 170 -2.41 -13.97 -8.08
C SER A 170 -3.64 -13.59 -7.25
N ASP A 171 -3.75 -14.16 -6.06
CA ASP A 171 -4.76 -13.77 -5.05
C ASP A 171 -4.23 -12.62 -4.16
N ARG A 172 -3.21 -11.88 -4.62
CA ARG A 172 -2.66 -10.72 -3.92
C ARG A 172 -3.53 -9.50 -4.14
N ALA A 173 -3.73 -8.73 -3.09
CA ALA A 173 -4.34 -7.42 -3.13
C ALA A 173 -3.26 -6.35 -3.26
N TYR A 174 -3.47 -5.39 -4.15
CA TYR A 174 -2.62 -4.21 -4.28
C TYR A 174 -3.42 -2.96 -3.95
N GLY A 175 -2.77 -2.01 -3.27
CA GLY A 175 -3.37 -0.76 -2.82
C GLY A 175 -2.96 0.45 -3.67
N LEU A 176 -2.14 0.20 -4.69
CA LEU A 176 -1.69 1.21 -5.64
C LEU A 176 -1.84 0.67 -7.07
N ASP A 177 -2.40 1.48 -7.95
CA ASP A 177 -2.26 1.34 -9.41
C ASP A 177 -1.31 2.41 -9.96
N ILE A 178 -0.79 2.14 -11.15
CA ILE A 178 0.04 3.06 -11.93
C ILE A 178 -0.35 3.03 -13.40
N ASP A 179 -0.47 4.21 -13.99
CA ASP A 179 -0.38 4.42 -15.44
C ASP A 179 1.00 5.00 -15.76
N LEU A 180 1.78 4.31 -16.58
CA LEU A 180 3.17 4.62 -16.91
C LEU A 180 3.31 4.92 -18.41
N VAL A 181 3.76 6.13 -18.73
CA VAL A 181 4.20 6.51 -20.07
C VAL A 181 5.72 6.40 -20.12
N ILE A 182 6.22 5.52 -20.98
CA ILE A 182 7.66 5.34 -21.22
C ILE A 182 7.98 5.63 -22.69
N ARG A 183 9.13 6.24 -22.95
CA ARG A 183 9.67 6.44 -24.29
C ARG A 183 10.87 5.54 -24.49
N ASP A 184 10.77 4.61 -25.43
CA ASP A 184 11.86 3.76 -25.90
C ASP A 184 12.22 4.08 -27.37
N THR A 185 13.00 3.20 -28.00
CA THR A 185 13.40 3.31 -29.40
C THR A 185 12.25 3.15 -30.40
N GLU A 186 11.15 2.52 -29.99
CA GLU A 186 9.97 2.27 -30.84
C GLU A 186 8.93 3.38 -30.71
N GLY A 187 8.98 4.17 -29.64
CA GLY A 187 8.16 5.36 -29.46
C GLY A 187 7.68 5.52 -28.04
N ARG A 188 6.50 6.12 -27.88
CA ARG A 188 5.84 6.23 -26.57
C ARG A 188 4.89 5.05 -26.38
N ARG A 189 5.00 4.41 -25.22
CA ARG A 189 4.10 3.35 -24.78
C ARG A 189 3.42 3.77 -23.50
N VAL A 190 2.19 3.32 -23.33
CA VAL A 190 1.43 3.45 -22.09
C VAL A 190 1.25 2.06 -21.51
N LEU A 191 1.59 1.91 -20.24
CA LEU A 191 1.56 0.67 -19.48
C LEU A 191 0.72 0.89 -18.23
N ALA A 192 -0.10 -0.09 -17.87
CA ALA A 192 -0.85 -0.09 -16.62
C ALA A 192 -0.36 -1.23 -15.73
N GLY A 193 -0.40 -1.03 -14.41
CA GLY A 193 0.07 -2.02 -13.46
C GLY A 193 -0.31 -1.72 -12.02
N CYS A 194 0.12 -2.59 -11.12
CA CYS A 194 -0.05 -2.41 -9.68
C CYS A 194 1.30 -2.12 -9.02
N CYS A 195 1.29 -1.39 -7.91
CA CYS A 195 2.49 -1.10 -7.13
C CYS A 195 2.39 -1.60 -5.68
N THR A 196 3.55 -1.87 -5.11
CA THR A 196 3.76 -2.24 -3.70
C THR A 196 4.83 -1.33 -3.09
N LEU A 197 4.65 -0.99 -1.82
CA LEU A 197 5.69 -0.35 -1.02
C LEU A 197 6.74 -1.39 -0.65
N GLN A 198 8.02 -1.02 -0.78
CA GLN A 198 9.14 -1.86 -0.40
C GLN A 198 9.81 -1.32 0.86
N ALA A 199 10.10 -2.20 1.81
CA ALA A 199 10.94 -1.88 2.95
C ALA A 199 12.40 -1.73 2.49
N ASN A 200 13.12 -0.79 3.10
CA ASN A 200 14.56 -0.62 2.86
C ASN A 200 15.36 -1.79 3.45
#